data_AF-A0A7X8HWT6-F1
#
_entry.id   AF-A0A7X8HWT6-F1
#
_cell.length_a   1.000
_cell.length_b   1.000
_cell.length_c   1.000
_cell.angle_alpha   90.00
_cell.angle_beta   90.00
_cell.angle_gamma   90.00
#
_symmetry.space_group_name_H-M   'P 1'
#
loop_
_entity.id
_entity.type
_entity.pdbx_description
1 polymer ?
#
loop_
_entity_poly.entity_id
_entity_poly.type
_entity_poly.pdbx_seq_one_letter_code
_entity_poly.pdbx_strand_id
1 'polypeptide(L)'
;MTDKLPVLLPGWLLISLILVLIILILVVLPRLWRKPPGAPYQLQSLLAPEAHPSFSLIKEAAGQELTVLVAVSLNALFTINPRLKKAERERAWQAIDGEQLDFLLCEPNELSPVVAILLSDASLTKKEQKQRQQLWLQLQASGLAIMELSAQNLPSTTVLAERIRQVQLQPSLAPLTQQGRIEPTLNLPNTD
;
A
#
# COMPACT_ATOMS: atom_id res chain seq x y z
N MET A 1 -85.21 12.06 29.81
CA MET A 1 -83.89 12.69 30.01
C MET A 1 -82.85 11.59 30.11
N THR A 2 -82.14 11.32 29.03
CA THR A 2 -80.93 10.49 29.06
C THR A 2 -79.99 11.07 28.02
N ASP A 3 -79.08 11.90 28.50
CA ASP A 3 -78.02 12.55 27.74
C ASP A 3 -77.06 11.51 27.17
N LYS A 4 -76.92 11.51 25.85
CA LYS A 4 -75.88 10.75 25.16
C LYS A 4 -74.58 11.54 25.21
N LEU A 5 -73.74 11.26 26.20
CA LEU A 5 -72.36 11.73 26.23
C LEU A 5 -71.61 11.28 24.95
N PRO A 6 -70.87 12.17 24.27
CA PRO A 6 -70.27 11.86 22.98
C PRO A 6 -69.04 10.97 23.13
N VAL A 7 -69.12 9.74 22.62
CA VAL A 7 -68.06 8.71 22.58
C VAL A 7 -66.96 9.05 21.53
N LEU A 8 -66.61 10.33 21.38
CA LEU A 8 -65.68 10.80 20.33
C LEU A 8 -64.25 11.06 20.84
N LEU A 9 -64.00 10.94 22.14
CA LEU A 9 -62.68 11.12 22.76
C LEU A 9 -61.69 9.94 22.60
N PRO A 10 -62.09 8.65 22.44
CA PRO A 10 -61.10 7.55 22.41
C PRO A 10 -60.40 7.37 21.05
N GLY A 11 -60.98 7.86 19.95
CA GLY A 11 -60.43 7.66 18.61
C GLY A 11 -59.09 8.36 18.38
N TRP A 12 -58.94 9.57 18.90
CA TRP A 12 -57.71 10.36 18.73
C TRP A 12 -56.57 9.83 19.59
N LEU A 13 -56.90 9.27 20.76
CA LEU A 13 -55.93 8.56 21.61
C LEU A 13 -55.41 7.30 20.93
N LEU A 14 -56.29 6.54 20.27
CA LEU A 14 -55.88 5.37 19.48
C LEU A 14 -55.02 5.75 18.27
N ILE A 15 -55.38 6.81 17.54
CA ILE A 15 -54.59 7.30 16.40
C ILE A 15 -53.21 7.79 16.88
N SER A 16 -53.16 8.53 17.99
CA SER A 16 -51.91 8.98 18.60
C SER A 16 -51.02 7.82 19.04
N LEU A 17 -51.60 6.80 19.68
CA LEU A 17 -50.89 5.60 20.11
C LEU A 17 -50.29 4.82 18.93
N ILE A 18 -51.08 4.64 17.86
CA ILE A 18 -50.63 3.97 16.63
C ILE A 18 -49.51 4.76 15.97
N LEU A 19 -49.62 6.09 15.89
CA LEU A 19 -48.60 6.95 15.31
C LEU A 19 -47.28 6.86 16.08
N VAL A 20 -47.34 6.88 17.42
CA VAL A 20 -46.16 6.71 18.28
C VAL A 20 -45.53 5.35 18.08
N LEU A 21 -46.33 4.28 17.97
CA LEU A 21 -45.82 2.94 17.72
C LEU A 21 -45.15 2.82 16.36
N ILE A 22 -45.73 3.42 15.31
CA ILE A 22 -45.14 3.46 13.96
C ILE A 22 -43.81 4.21 13.98
N ILE A 23 -43.74 5.37 14.65
CA ILE A 23 -42.50 6.14 14.79
C ILE A 23 -41.45 5.33 15.55
N LEU A 24 -41.84 4.67 16.64
CA LEU A 24 -40.94 3.82 17.42
C LEU A 24 -40.39 2.67 16.58
N ILE A 25 -41.24 1.98 15.81
CA ILE A 25 -40.83 0.92 14.90
C ILE A 25 -39.88 1.49 13.82
N LEU A 26 -40.23 2.60 13.19
CA LEU A 26 -39.37 3.24 12.17
C LEU A 26 -37.99 3.63 12.69
N VAL A 27 -37.85 3.95 13.98
CA VAL A 27 -36.57 4.32 14.59
C VAL A 27 -35.80 3.10 15.10
N VAL A 28 -36.50 2.11 15.67
CA VAL A 28 -35.90 0.95 16.34
C VAL A 28 -35.52 -0.13 15.33
N LEU A 29 -36.40 -0.43 14.37
CA LEU A 29 -36.18 -1.48 13.36
C LEU A 29 -34.87 -1.31 12.57
N PRO A 30 -34.51 -0.13 12.02
CA PRO A 30 -33.24 0.03 11.33
C PRO A 30 -32.04 -0.02 12.28
N ARG A 31 -32.21 0.30 13.58
CA ARG A 31 -31.13 0.16 14.58
C ARG A 31 -30.85 -1.30 14.91
N LEU A 32 -31.87 -2.16 14.94
CA LEU A 32 -31.68 -3.61 15.13
C LEU A 32 -31.08 -4.28 13.90
N TRP A 33 -31.31 -3.70 12.70
CA TRP A 33 -30.79 -4.23 11.44
C TRP A 33 -29.47 -3.60 11.00
N ARG A 34 -28.94 -2.64 11.77
CA ARG A 34 -27.58 -2.14 11.59
C ARG A 34 -26.62 -3.26 11.95
N LYS A 35 -26.05 -3.89 10.93
CA LYS A 35 -24.88 -4.76 11.11
C LYS A 35 -23.81 -3.96 11.87
N PRO A 36 -23.16 -4.55 12.89
CA PRO A 36 -22.01 -3.88 13.50
C PRO A 36 -21.04 -3.50 12.38
N PRO A 37 -20.40 -2.31 12.47
CA PRO A 37 -19.37 -1.95 11.50
C PRO A 37 -18.38 -3.12 11.43
N GLY A 38 -18.12 -3.59 10.21
CA GLY A 38 -17.13 -4.65 10.00
C GLY A 38 -15.81 -4.26 10.64
N ALA A 39 -14.95 -5.25 10.90
CA ALA A 39 -13.62 -4.98 11.43
C ALA A 39 -12.95 -3.85 10.62
N PRO A 40 -12.34 -2.85 11.27
CA PRO A 40 -11.78 -1.69 10.58
C PRO A 40 -10.59 -2.04 9.66
N TYR A 41 -10.07 -3.26 9.78
CA TYR A 41 -8.93 -3.75 9.02
C TYR A 41 -9.25 -5.10 8.38
N GLN A 42 -8.78 -5.29 7.16
CA GLN A 42 -8.87 -6.54 6.43
C GLN A 42 -7.47 -6.94 5.97
N LEU A 43 -7.14 -8.23 6.10
CA LEU A 43 -5.88 -8.75 5.61
C LEU A 43 -5.85 -8.65 4.08
N GLN A 44 -4.77 -8.06 3.56
CA GLN A 44 -4.53 -7.94 2.11
C GLN A 44 -3.33 -8.79 1.71
N SER A 45 -3.36 -9.31 0.49
CA SER A 45 -2.20 -9.96 -0.12
C SER A 45 -1.13 -8.91 -0.43
N LEU A 46 0.14 -9.29 -0.28
CA LEU A 46 1.29 -8.41 -0.61
C LEU A 46 1.48 -8.24 -2.11
N LEU A 47 1.01 -9.21 -2.91
CA LEU A 47 1.05 -9.19 -4.36
C LEU A 47 -0.35 -9.38 -4.92
N ALA A 48 -0.63 -8.69 -6.01
CA ALA A 48 -1.83 -8.91 -6.78
C ALA A 48 -1.74 -10.25 -7.55
N PRO A 49 -2.87 -10.94 -7.82
CA PRO A 49 -2.90 -12.24 -8.51
C PRO A 49 -2.07 -12.28 -9.82
N GLU A 50 -2.10 -11.19 -10.58
CA GLU A 50 -1.36 -11.00 -11.83
C GLU A 50 0.17 -11.02 -11.69
N ALA A 51 0.69 -10.73 -10.48
CA ALA A 51 2.12 -10.67 -10.22
C ALA A 51 2.71 -12.02 -9.77
N HIS A 52 1.88 -13.04 -9.48
CA HIS A 52 2.35 -14.35 -9.03
C HIS A 52 3.21 -15.11 -10.06
N PRO A 53 2.91 -15.09 -11.37
CA PRO A 53 3.77 -15.72 -12.38
C PRO A 53 5.14 -15.06 -12.43
N SER A 54 5.18 -13.73 -12.36
CA SER A 54 6.43 -12.95 -12.31
C SER A 54 7.23 -13.29 -11.07
N PHE A 55 6.60 -13.38 -9.89
CA PHE A 55 7.27 -13.76 -8.66
C PHE A 55 7.92 -15.15 -8.74
N SER A 56 7.20 -16.13 -9.29
CA SER A 56 7.71 -17.51 -9.42
C SER A 56 8.94 -17.55 -10.33
N LEU A 57 8.89 -16.82 -11.45
CA LEU A 57 9.98 -16.72 -12.41
C LEU A 57 11.20 -15.97 -11.84
N ILE A 58 10.98 -14.87 -11.14
CA ILE A 58 12.04 -14.10 -10.46
C ILE A 58 12.71 -14.96 -9.39
N LYS A 59 11.92 -15.70 -8.60
CA LYS A 59 12.43 -16.60 -7.57
C LYS A 59 13.28 -17.73 -8.17
N GLU A 60 12.85 -18.31 -9.29
CA GLU A 60 13.62 -19.32 -10.00
C GLU A 60 14.93 -18.74 -10.56
N ALA A 61 14.87 -17.55 -11.17
CA ALA A 61 16.04 -16.87 -11.73
C ALA A 61 17.04 -16.39 -10.67
N ALA A 62 16.57 -15.98 -9.50
CA ALA A 62 17.40 -15.59 -8.35
C ALA A 62 18.12 -16.78 -7.71
N GLY A 63 17.53 -17.98 -7.81
CA GLY A 63 18.10 -19.20 -7.22
C GLY A 63 18.32 -19.07 -5.72
N GLN A 64 19.46 -19.58 -5.24
CA GLN A 64 19.89 -19.45 -3.83
C GLN A 64 20.88 -18.30 -3.62
N GLU A 65 21.29 -17.63 -4.70
CA GLU A 65 22.31 -16.58 -4.67
C GLU A 65 21.75 -15.23 -4.23
N LEU A 66 20.43 -15.03 -4.38
CA LEU A 66 19.74 -13.79 -4.07
C LEU A 66 18.44 -14.04 -3.30
N THR A 67 18.14 -13.15 -2.36
CA THR A 67 16.87 -13.14 -1.62
C THR A 67 15.89 -12.21 -2.31
N VAL A 68 14.69 -12.71 -2.61
CA VAL A 68 13.60 -11.93 -3.21
C VAL A 68 12.71 -11.33 -2.13
N LEU A 69 12.65 -10.01 -2.06
CA LEU A 69 11.70 -9.26 -1.24
C LEU A 69 10.58 -8.70 -2.12
N VAL A 70 9.38 -8.60 -1.56
CA VAL A 70 8.15 -8.15 -2.25
C VAL A 70 7.52 -6.97 -1.51
N ALA A 71 6.81 -6.10 -2.22
CA ALA A 71 6.08 -4.96 -1.63
C ALA A 71 6.94 -4.08 -0.72
N VAL A 72 8.16 -3.75 -1.18
CA VAL A 72 9.15 -3.03 -0.39
C VAL A 72 8.88 -1.53 -0.50
N SER A 73 8.61 -0.85 0.62
CA SER A 73 8.42 0.61 0.62
C SER A 73 9.72 1.34 0.26
N LEU A 74 9.62 2.36 -0.60
CA LEU A 74 10.77 3.19 -0.95
C LEU A 74 11.38 3.91 0.25
N ASN A 75 10.56 4.29 1.23
CA ASN A 75 11.00 4.89 2.49
C ASN A 75 11.91 3.97 3.32
N ALA A 76 11.83 2.65 3.11
CA ALA A 76 12.70 1.69 3.79
C ALA A 76 14.07 1.56 3.12
N LEU A 77 14.20 1.94 1.84
CA LEU A 77 15.41 1.77 1.04
C LEU A 77 16.20 3.06 0.87
N PHE A 78 15.51 4.20 0.76
CA PHE A 78 16.13 5.47 0.43
C PHE A 78 16.09 6.43 1.60
N THR A 79 17.24 7.03 1.89
CA THR A 79 17.34 8.21 2.77
C THR A 79 17.42 9.46 1.91
N ILE A 80 16.63 10.47 2.27
CA ILE A 80 16.64 11.75 1.57
C ILE A 80 17.96 12.46 1.85
N ASN A 81 18.59 12.99 0.80
CA ASN A 81 19.86 13.69 0.92
C ASN A 81 19.76 14.86 1.92
N PRO A 82 20.54 14.85 3.02
CA PRO A 82 20.44 15.86 4.08
C PRO A 82 20.85 17.27 3.62
N ARG A 83 21.57 17.38 2.49
CA ARG A 83 22.02 18.65 1.91
C ARG A 83 20.91 19.41 1.17
N LEU A 84 19.75 18.79 0.94
CA LEU A 84 18.61 19.44 0.29
C LEU A 84 17.98 20.51 1.18
N LYS A 85 17.50 21.59 0.55
CA LYS A 85 16.73 22.65 1.23
C LYS A 85 15.40 22.07 1.75
N LYS A 86 14.84 22.69 2.79
CA LYS A 86 13.60 22.21 3.44
C LYS A 86 12.46 21.91 2.45
N ALA A 87 12.21 22.82 1.50
CA ALA A 87 11.14 22.65 0.51
C ALA A 87 11.41 21.51 -0.48
N GLU A 88 12.67 21.29 -0.87
CA GLU A 88 13.06 20.21 -1.78
C GLU A 88 13.02 18.86 -1.08
N ARG A 89 13.41 18.83 0.20
CA ARG A 89 13.34 17.64 1.06
C ARG A 89 11.91 17.16 1.23
N GLU A 90 10.99 18.07 1.51
CA GLU A 90 9.57 17.75 1.65
C GLU A 90 8.99 17.19 0.35
N ARG A 91 9.30 17.81 -0.80
CA ARG A 91 8.87 17.30 -2.11
C ARG A 91 9.46 15.93 -2.41
N ALA A 92 10.73 15.69 -2.09
CA ALA A 92 11.36 14.40 -2.27
C ALA A 92 10.71 13.33 -1.38
N TRP A 93 10.38 13.67 -0.14
CA TRP A 93 9.67 12.77 0.78
C TRP A 93 8.29 12.41 0.25
N GLN A 94 7.49 13.39 -0.16
CA GLN A 94 6.16 13.15 -0.73
C GLN A 94 6.19 12.33 -2.03
N ALA A 95 7.30 12.37 -2.77
CA ALA A 95 7.44 11.60 -4.01
C ALA A 95 7.73 10.11 -3.77
N ILE A 96 8.28 9.75 -2.60
CA ILE A 96 8.56 8.35 -2.22
C ILE A 96 7.56 7.81 -1.19
N ASP A 97 6.83 8.70 -0.51
CA ASP A 97 5.86 8.30 0.50
C ASP A 97 4.67 7.59 -0.11
N GLY A 98 4.34 6.42 0.43
CA GLY A 98 3.30 5.54 -0.10
C GLY A 98 3.68 4.74 -1.36
N GLU A 99 4.83 5.03 -1.98
CA GLU A 99 5.33 4.29 -3.14
C GLU A 99 6.05 3.01 -2.71
N GLN A 100 5.85 1.94 -3.49
CA GLN A 100 6.39 0.61 -3.22
C GLN A 100 7.06 0.03 -4.47
N LEU A 101 8.11 -0.75 -4.26
CA LEU A 101 8.71 -1.62 -5.27
C LEU A 101 7.99 -2.96 -5.26
N ASP A 102 7.70 -3.46 -6.46
CA ASP A 102 7.10 -4.78 -6.66
C ASP A 102 8.04 -5.88 -6.13
N PHE A 103 9.30 -5.85 -6.58
CA PHE A 103 10.32 -6.81 -6.19
C PHE A 103 11.68 -6.15 -5.96
N LEU A 104 12.42 -6.66 -4.98
CA LEU A 104 13.81 -6.30 -4.71
C LEU A 104 14.63 -7.56 -4.51
N LEU A 105 15.72 -7.70 -5.26
CA LEU A 105 16.72 -8.74 -5.07
C LEU A 105 17.84 -8.21 -4.20
N CYS A 106 18.12 -8.93 -3.13
CA CYS A 106 19.17 -8.62 -2.17
C CYS A 106 20.16 -9.77 -2.03
N GLU A 107 21.37 -9.45 -1.56
CA GLU A 107 22.29 -10.49 -1.12
C GLU A 107 21.74 -11.24 0.12
N PRO A 108 21.92 -12.57 0.20
CA PRO A 108 21.26 -13.38 1.21
C PRO A 108 21.73 -13.14 2.65
N ASN A 109 22.94 -12.63 2.85
CA ASN A 109 23.52 -12.49 4.19
C ASN A 109 23.31 -11.09 4.79
N GLU A 110 23.55 -10.05 4.00
CA GLU A 110 23.46 -8.66 4.46
C GLU A 110 22.15 -7.97 4.07
N LEU A 111 21.33 -8.61 3.23
CA LEU A 111 20.14 -8.02 2.60
C LEU A 111 20.45 -6.71 1.85
N SER A 112 21.70 -6.54 1.43
CA SER A 112 22.17 -5.43 0.61
C SER A 112 21.43 -5.43 -0.74
N PRO A 113 20.78 -4.33 -1.13
CA PRO A 113 19.98 -4.27 -2.35
C PRO A 113 20.88 -4.35 -3.60
N VAL A 114 20.58 -5.30 -4.49
CA VAL A 114 21.32 -5.53 -5.73
C VAL A 114 20.56 -4.95 -6.92
N VAL A 115 19.31 -5.38 -7.11
CA VAL A 115 18.46 -4.93 -8.22
C VAL A 115 17.00 -4.87 -7.81
N ALA A 116 16.35 -3.75 -8.13
CA ALA A 116 14.91 -3.62 -8.05
C ALA A 116 14.27 -4.03 -9.37
N ILE A 117 13.20 -4.82 -9.30
CA ILE A 117 12.43 -5.26 -10.44
C ILE A 117 11.03 -4.65 -10.33
N LEU A 118 10.65 -3.87 -11.34
CA LEU A 118 9.37 -3.18 -11.44
C LEU A 118 8.47 -3.89 -12.45
N LEU A 119 7.19 -4.03 -12.13
CA LEU A 119 6.20 -4.50 -13.09
C LEU A 119 5.62 -3.33 -13.88
N SER A 120 5.68 -3.42 -15.21
CA SER A 120 5.05 -2.44 -16.09
C SER A 120 3.53 -2.59 -15.99
N ASP A 121 2.86 -1.55 -15.50
CA ASP A 121 1.41 -1.52 -15.44
C ASP A 121 0.83 -0.81 -16.68
N ALA A 122 0.15 -1.59 -17.53
CA ALA A 122 -0.47 -1.11 -18.75
C ALA A 122 -1.76 -0.30 -18.50
N SER A 123 -2.31 -0.33 -17.28
CA SER A 123 -3.51 0.41 -16.90
C SER A 123 -3.23 1.90 -16.59
N LEU A 124 -1.96 2.25 -16.39
CA LEU A 124 -1.56 3.63 -16.08
C LEU A 124 -1.75 4.55 -17.28
N THR A 125 -2.17 5.79 -16.99
CA THR A 125 -2.22 6.84 -18.01
C THR A 125 -0.81 7.26 -18.44
N LYS A 126 -0.67 7.83 -19.65
CA LYS A 126 0.61 8.35 -20.15
C LYS A 126 1.30 9.34 -19.19
N LYS A 127 0.51 10.11 -18.45
CA LYS A 127 1.02 11.08 -17.47
C LYS A 127 1.61 10.38 -16.25
N GLU A 128 0.90 9.40 -15.71
CA GLU A 128 1.35 8.60 -14.56
C GLU A 128 2.58 7.77 -14.91
N GLN A 129 2.59 7.14 -16.09
CA GLN A 129 3.76 6.43 -16.61
C GLN A 129 4.99 7.33 -16.67
N LYS A 130 4.86 8.54 -17.20
CA LYS A 130 5.97 9.50 -17.27
C LYS A 130 6.46 9.94 -15.89
N GLN A 131 5.53 10.20 -14.96
CA GLN A 131 5.87 10.61 -13.60
C GLN A 131 6.60 9.48 -12.86
N ARG A 132 6.10 8.25 -12.98
CA ARG A 132 6.69 7.04 -12.41
C ARG A 132 8.08 6.78 -13.01
N GLN A 133 8.23 6.88 -14.33
CA GLN A 133 9.53 6.76 -15.00
C GLN A 133 10.53 7.83 -14.52
N GLN A 134 10.08 9.08 -14.34
CA GLN A 134 10.95 10.14 -13.84
C GLN A 134 11.41 9.88 -12.40
N LEU A 135 10.53 9.36 -11.54
CA LEU A 135 10.89 8.94 -10.18
C LEU A 135 11.95 7.82 -10.22
N TRP A 136 11.76 6.81 -11.06
CA TRP A 136 12.72 5.71 -11.19
C TRP A 136 14.10 6.17 -11.67
N LEU A 137 14.16 7.11 -12.63
CA LEU A 137 15.43 7.68 -13.08
C LEU A 137 16.16 8.43 -11.95
N GLN A 138 15.41 9.11 -11.08
CA GLN A 138 15.99 9.79 -9.91
C GLN A 138 16.53 8.80 -8.87
N LEU A 139 15.81 7.69 -8.63
CA LEU A 139 16.24 6.65 -7.69
C LEU A 139 17.41 5.83 -8.24
N GLN A 140 17.45 5.58 -9.55
CA GLN A 140 18.58 4.92 -10.18
C GLN A 140 19.87 5.75 -10.04
N ALA A 141 19.76 7.08 -10.02
CA ALA A 141 20.89 7.97 -9.77
C ALA A 141 21.49 7.84 -8.36
N SER A 142 20.80 7.19 -7.41
CA SER A 142 21.35 6.89 -6.08
C SER A 142 22.10 5.56 -6.01
N GLY A 143 22.28 4.86 -7.14
CA GLY A 143 23.09 3.65 -7.24
C GLY A 143 22.31 2.33 -7.16
N LEU A 144 20.98 2.36 -7.06
CA LEU A 144 20.16 1.16 -7.17
C LEU A 144 19.93 0.81 -8.64
N ALA A 145 20.27 -0.41 -9.05
CA ALA A 145 19.92 -0.87 -10.38
C ALA A 145 18.42 -1.18 -10.46
N ILE A 146 17.75 -0.67 -11.50
CA ILE A 146 16.32 -0.82 -11.70
C ILE A 146 16.08 -1.52 -13.03
N MET A 147 15.28 -2.58 -13.02
CA MET A 147 14.87 -3.34 -14.19
C MET A 147 13.34 -3.34 -14.29
N GLU A 148 12.82 -3.03 -15.47
CA GLU A 148 11.39 -3.12 -15.76
C GLU A 148 11.07 -4.47 -16.42
N LEU A 149 10.04 -5.15 -15.91
CA LEU A 149 9.50 -6.38 -16.47
C LEU A 149 8.04 -6.19 -16.83
N SER A 150 7.66 -6.69 -18.01
CA SER A 150 6.27 -6.69 -18.42
C SER A 150 5.60 -8.00 -18.05
N ALA A 151 4.52 -7.94 -17.27
CA ALA A 151 3.72 -9.12 -16.94
C ALA A 151 3.14 -9.80 -18.20
N GLN A 152 2.93 -9.04 -19.29
CA GLN A 152 2.41 -9.57 -20.56
C GLN A 152 3.47 -10.28 -21.40
N ASN A 153 4.75 -9.93 -21.22
CA ASN A 153 5.86 -10.45 -22.00
C ASN A 153 7.01 -10.84 -21.07
N LEU A 154 6.78 -11.91 -20.31
CA LEU A 154 7.78 -12.47 -19.40
C LEU A 154 8.90 -13.14 -20.20
N PRO A 155 10.18 -12.76 -19.98
CA PRO A 155 11.31 -13.45 -20.59
C PRO A 155 11.48 -14.84 -19.96
N SER A 156 12.18 -15.75 -20.66
CA SER A 156 12.54 -17.05 -20.08
C SER A 156 13.43 -16.90 -18.83
N THR A 157 13.32 -17.82 -17.88
CA THR A 157 14.09 -17.81 -16.62
C THR A 157 15.60 -17.63 -16.86
N THR A 158 16.18 -18.34 -17.84
CA THR A 158 17.60 -18.22 -18.19
C THR A 158 18.00 -16.82 -18.64
N VAL A 159 17.14 -16.16 -19.43
CA VAL A 159 17.40 -14.79 -19.89
C VAL A 159 17.30 -13.81 -18.74
N LEU A 160 16.34 -14.01 -17.83
CA LEU A 160 16.22 -13.16 -16.65
C LEU A 160 17.42 -13.32 -15.72
N ALA A 161 17.86 -14.56 -15.46
CA ALA A 161 19.02 -14.84 -14.62
C ALA A 161 20.30 -14.19 -15.18
N GLU A 162 20.51 -14.28 -16.50
CA GLU A 162 21.64 -13.62 -17.14
C GLU A 162 21.58 -12.09 -17.02
N ARG A 163 20.40 -11.49 -17.19
CA ARG A 163 20.22 -10.03 -16.99
C ARG A 163 20.52 -9.62 -15.55
N ILE A 164 20.05 -10.40 -14.57
CA ILE A 164 20.32 -10.14 -13.15
C ILE A 164 21.84 -10.21 -12.89
N ARG A 165 22.51 -11.25 -13.40
CA ARG A 165 23.96 -11.44 -13.25
C ARG A 165 24.76 -10.29 -13.87
N GLN A 166 24.36 -9.81 -15.05
CA GLN A 166 25.00 -8.66 -15.70
C GLN A 166 24.91 -7.38 -14.87
N VAL A 167 23.76 -7.15 -14.23
CA VAL A 167 23.55 -6.01 -13.35
C VAL A 167 24.38 -6.15 -12.07
N GLN A 168 24.46 -7.35 -11.49
CA GLN A 168 25.26 -7.61 -10.29
C GLN A 168 26.77 -7.38 -10.53
N LEU A 169 27.27 -7.66 -11.73
CA LEU A 169 28.67 -7.44 -12.10
C LEU A 169 29.02 -5.95 -12.31
N GLN A 170 28.03 -5.07 -12.36
CA GLN A 170 28.27 -3.62 -12.42
C GLN A 170 28.56 -3.13 -11.00
N PRO A 171 29.73 -2.51 -10.74
CA PRO A 171 30.04 -1.99 -9.41
C PRO A 171 28.99 -0.95 -9.03
N SER A 172 28.30 -1.18 -7.91
CA SER A 172 27.37 -0.19 -7.35
C SER A 172 28.10 1.13 -7.16
N LEU A 173 27.65 2.17 -7.88
CA LEU A 173 28.31 3.47 -7.95
C LEU A 173 28.18 4.30 -6.66
N ALA A 174 27.46 3.80 -5.65
CA ALA A 174 27.22 4.51 -4.40
C ALA A 174 27.45 3.59 -3.19
N PRO A 175 28.24 4.01 -2.18
CA PRO A 175 28.34 3.26 -0.94
C PRO A 175 26.98 3.26 -0.22
N LEU A 176 26.53 2.06 0.19
CA LEU A 176 25.37 1.92 1.07
C LEU A 176 25.63 2.75 2.33
N THR A 177 24.81 3.77 2.54
CA THR A 177 24.96 4.62 3.72
C THR A 177 24.40 3.83 4.91
N GLN A 178 25.28 3.20 5.67
CA GLN A 178 24.99 2.49 6.93
C GLN A 178 24.64 3.50 8.04
N GLN A 179 23.70 4.41 7.79
CA GLN A 179 23.07 5.18 8.86
C GLN A 179 22.07 4.25 9.52
N GLY A 180 22.42 3.75 10.71
CA GLY A 180 21.56 2.87 11.50
C GLY A 180 20.15 3.43 11.58
N ARG A 181 19.15 2.55 11.41
CA ARG A 181 17.72 2.88 11.52
C ARG A 181 17.50 3.67 12.81
N ILE A 182 17.16 4.96 12.68
CA ILE A 182 16.79 5.80 13.82
C ILE A 182 15.34 5.46 14.15
N GLU A 183 15.10 4.76 15.25
CA GLU A 183 13.74 4.49 15.68
C GLU A 183 13.06 5.79 16.12
N PRO A 184 11.83 6.06 15.67
CA PRO A 184 11.04 7.14 16.23
C PRO A 184 10.72 6.80 17.68
N THR A 185 11.32 7.55 18.62
CA THR A 185 11.01 7.40 20.03
C THR A 185 9.60 7.92 20.29
N LEU A 186 8.69 7.02 20.67
CA LEU A 186 7.35 7.40 21.09
C LEU A 186 7.45 8.05 22.48
N ASN A 187 7.48 9.37 22.54
CA ASN A 187 7.40 10.09 23.80
C ASN A 187 5.99 9.90 24.39
N LEU A 188 5.84 8.92 25.28
CA LEU A 188 4.63 8.78 26.09
C LEU A 188 4.62 9.90 27.14
N PRO A 189 3.49 10.62 27.31
CA PRO A 189 3.36 11.55 28.42
C PRO A 189 3.44 10.75 29.73
N ASN A 190 4.36 11.14 30.62
CA ASN A 190 4.42 10.60 31.98
C ASN A 190 3.05 10.78 32.62
N THR A 191 2.44 9.66 33.02
CA THR A 191 1.19 9.66 33.78
C THR A 191 1.59 9.70 35.24
N ASP A 192 1.61 10.90 35.83
CA ASP A 192 1.67 11.11 37.28
C ASP A 192 0.27 10.89 37.90
#